data_AF-A0A432G6M9-F1
#
_entry.id   AF-A0A432G6M9-F1
#
_cell.length_a   1.000
_cell.length_b   1.000
_cell.length_c   1.000
_cell.angle_alpha   90.00
_cell.angle_beta   90.00
_cell.angle_gamma   90.00
#
_symmetry.space_group_name_H-M   'P 1'
#
loop_
_entity.id
_entity.type
_entity.pdbx_description
1 polymer ?
#
loop_
_entity_poly.entity_id
_entity_poly.type
_entity_poly.pdbx_seq_one_letter_code
_entity_poly.pdbx_strand_id
1 'polypeptide(L)'
;AAELEGRELDTKATWNAICLADMGDTGAAFVALPQIPPRNVAWFKKGKWVHMAKIAFEKYFIRKMKKGSSEPIYEKYILKMLGIGKLK
;
A
#
# COMPACT_ATOMS: atom_id res chain seq x y z
N ALA A 1 5.88 -13.55 -15.61
CA ALA A 1 7.01 -13.26 -16.51
C ALA A 1 7.96 -14.44 -16.56
N ALA A 2 8.54 -14.87 -15.42
CA ALA A 2 9.43 -16.03 -15.35
C ALA A 2 8.88 -17.30 -16.05
N GLU A 3 7.60 -17.63 -15.83
CA GLU A 3 6.96 -18.79 -16.49
C GLU A 3 6.89 -18.66 -18.03
N LEU A 4 6.66 -17.45 -18.56
CA LEU A 4 6.66 -17.21 -20.01
C LEU A 4 8.06 -17.31 -20.64
N GLU A 5 9.09 -17.22 -19.80
CA GLU A 5 10.50 -17.30 -20.18
C GLU A 5 11.11 -18.68 -19.82
N GLY A 6 10.29 -19.64 -19.39
CA GLY A 6 10.74 -20.99 -19.00
C GLY A 6 11.58 -21.04 -17.72
N ARG A 7 11.52 -20.00 -16.89
CA ARG A 7 12.24 -19.89 -15.60
C ARG A 7 11.34 -20.27 -14.43
N GLU A 8 11.93 -20.84 -13.39
CA GLU A 8 11.20 -21.12 -12.14
C GLU A 8 10.66 -19.83 -11.50
N LEU A 9 9.48 -19.95 -10.86
CA LEU A 9 8.82 -18.85 -10.17
C LEU A 9 9.51 -18.59 -8.82
N ASP A 10 10.23 -17.47 -8.71
CA ASP A 10 10.93 -17.05 -7.49
C ASP A 10 10.15 -16.02 -6.65
N THR A 11 9.07 -15.45 -7.20
CA THR A 11 8.42 -14.26 -6.63
C THR A 11 7.26 -14.62 -5.71
N LYS A 12 7.39 -14.27 -4.42
CA LYS A 12 6.35 -14.49 -3.39
C LYS A 12 5.78 -13.17 -2.90
N ALA A 13 4.46 -13.01 -2.90
CA ALA A 13 3.81 -11.80 -2.38
C ALA A 13 3.92 -11.71 -0.85
N THR A 14 4.09 -10.49 -0.33
CA THR A 14 3.97 -10.17 1.09
C THR A 14 2.56 -9.66 1.39
N TRP A 15 1.93 -10.27 2.39
CA TRP A 15 0.58 -9.92 2.82
C TRP A 15 0.61 -8.75 3.79
N ASN A 16 0.51 -7.53 3.27
CA ASN A 16 0.59 -6.27 4.01
C ASN A 16 -0.68 -5.43 3.78
N ALA A 17 -1.18 -4.75 4.81
CA ALA A 17 -2.40 -3.93 4.70
C ALA A 17 -2.18 -2.51 5.25
N ILE A 18 -2.65 -1.52 4.48
CA ILE A 18 -2.74 -0.11 4.89
C ILE A 18 -4.20 0.31 4.70
N CYS A 19 -4.84 0.81 5.75
CA CYS A 19 -6.22 1.28 5.71
C CYS A 19 -6.28 2.74 6.15
N LEU A 20 -6.92 3.58 5.34
CA LEU A 20 -7.26 4.97 5.70
C LEU A 20 -8.78 5.05 5.83
N ALA A 21 -9.26 5.29 7.05
CA ALA A 21 -10.65 5.55 7.39
C ALA A 21 -10.86 7.05 7.57
N ASP A 22 -11.84 7.60 6.88
CA ASP A 22 -12.17 9.02 6.89
C ASP A 22 -13.49 9.24 7.64
N MET A 23 -13.54 10.27 8.48
CA MET A 23 -14.68 10.61 9.35
C MET A 23 -15.15 12.06 9.11
N GLY A 24 -14.78 12.68 7.98
CA GLY A 24 -15.05 14.08 7.70
C GLY A 24 -13.82 14.93 8.04
N ASP A 25 -13.82 15.66 9.15
CA ASP A 25 -12.69 16.55 9.51
C ASP A 25 -11.48 15.82 10.12
N THR A 26 -11.62 14.53 10.41
CA THR A 26 -10.58 13.68 11.01
C THR A 26 -10.60 12.30 10.34
N GLY A 27 -9.52 11.53 10.51
CA GLY A 27 -9.53 10.13 10.10
C GLY A 27 -8.59 9.27 10.94
N ALA A 28 -8.57 7.99 10.64
CA ALA A 28 -7.70 6.99 11.25
C ALA A 28 -6.94 6.19 10.19
N ALA A 29 -5.62 6.11 10.34
CA ALA A 29 -4.74 5.30 9.52
C ALA A 29 -4.31 4.06 10.29
N PHE A 30 -4.39 2.90 9.65
CA PHE A 30 -4.01 1.61 10.19
C PHE A 30 -3.00 0.93 9.25
N VAL A 31 -1.91 0.43 9.79
CA VAL A 31 -0.88 -0.33 9.06
C VAL A 31 -0.66 -1.67 9.76
N ALA A 32 -0.86 -2.77 9.02
CA ALA A 32 -0.66 -4.14 9.47
C ALA A 32 0.31 -4.90 8.57
N LEU A 33 1.43 -5.33 9.14
CA LEU A 33 2.47 -6.12 8.47
C LEU A 33 2.85 -7.31 9.37
N PRO A 34 2.61 -8.56 8.97
CA PRO A 34 1.67 -9.03 7.95
C PRO A 34 0.20 -8.84 8.34
N GLN A 35 -0.72 -9.01 7.38
CA GLN A 35 -2.17 -8.92 7.60
C GLN A 35 -2.67 -10.02 8.58
N ILE A 36 -2.20 -11.26 8.41
CA ILE A 36 -2.56 -12.42 9.24
C ILE A 36 -1.66 -12.44 10.49
N PRO A 37 -2.23 -12.55 11.71
CA PRO A 37 -1.44 -12.65 12.95
C PRO A 37 -0.52 -13.88 13.00
N PRO A 38 0.62 -13.85 13.73
CA PRO A 38 1.15 -12.75 14.56
C PRO A 38 1.77 -11.62 13.71
N ARG A 39 1.47 -10.36 14.08
CA ARG A 39 1.87 -9.17 13.32
C ARG A 39 3.20 -8.61 13.84
N ASN A 40 4.10 -8.23 12.93
CA ASN A 40 5.32 -7.51 13.27
C ASN A 40 5.07 -6.01 13.49
N VAL A 41 4.15 -5.45 12.71
CA VAL A 41 3.73 -4.04 12.80
C VAL A 41 2.21 -3.97 12.84
N ALA A 42 1.68 -3.35 13.89
CA ALA A 42 0.27 -3.04 14.04
C ALA A 42 0.16 -1.61 14.58
N TRP A 43 0.22 -0.63 13.68
CA TRP A 43 0.18 0.79 14.03
C TRP A 43 -1.18 1.39 13.69
N PHE A 44 -1.74 2.16 14.63
CA PHE A 44 -2.95 2.94 14.44
C PHE A 44 -2.68 4.40 14.82
N LYS A 45 -3.04 5.35 13.95
CA LYS A 45 -3.00 6.78 14.26
C LYS A 45 -4.25 7.49 13.79
N LYS A 46 -4.85 8.27 14.69
CA LYS A 46 -5.94 9.19 14.40
C LYS A 46 -5.39 10.59 14.16
N GLY A 47 -5.93 11.32 13.20
CA GLY A 47 -5.57 12.72 12.98
C GLY A 47 -6.28 13.35 11.79
N LYS A 48 -6.31 14.69 11.75
CA LYS A 48 -6.86 15.47 10.62
C LYS A 48 -6.11 15.21 9.31
N TRP A 49 -4.81 14.91 9.40
CA TRP A 49 -3.97 14.58 8.24
C TRP A 49 -4.47 13.34 7.47
N VAL A 50 -5.19 12.43 8.13
CA VAL A 50 -5.71 11.20 7.49
C VAL A 50 -6.79 11.52 6.47
N HIS A 51 -7.65 12.51 6.75
CA HIS A 51 -8.67 12.97 5.81
C HIS A 51 -8.02 13.46 4.51
N MET A 52 -7.01 14.33 4.64
CA MET A 52 -6.25 14.84 3.49
C MET A 52 -5.52 13.72 2.74
N ALA A 53 -4.95 12.75 3.47
CA ALA A 53 -4.29 11.60 2.88
C ALA A 53 -5.28 10.72 2.07
N LYS A 54 -6.51 10.53 2.57
CA LYS A 54 -7.56 9.78 1.88
C LYS A 54 -7.94 10.44 0.55
N ILE A 55 -8.24 11.74 0.57
CA ILE A 55 -8.59 12.51 -0.64
C ILE A 55 -7.45 12.46 -1.67
N ALA A 56 -6.21 12.66 -1.22
CA ALA A 56 -5.04 12.61 -2.09
C ALA A 56 -4.90 11.24 -2.76
N PHE A 57 -5.05 10.16 -1.99
CA PHE A 57 -4.98 8.78 -2.48
C PHE A 57 -6.07 8.48 -3.52
N GLU A 58 -7.31 8.92 -3.32
CA GLU A 58 -8.40 8.68 -4.26
C GLU A 58 -8.16 9.37 -5.61
N LYS A 59 -7.82 10.68 -5.58
CA LYS A 59 -7.49 11.44 -6.80
C LYS A 59 -6.31 10.83 -7.53
N TYR A 60 -5.30 10.44 -6.77
CA TYR A 60 -4.12 9.75 -7.26
C TYR A 60 -4.47 8.44 -7.98
N PHE A 61 -5.22 7.56 -7.31
CA PHE A 61 -5.53 6.23 -7.81
C PHE A 61 -6.40 6.30 -9.06
N ILE A 62 -7.41 7.18 -9.09
CA ILE A 62 -8.24 7.41 -10.28
C ILE A 62 -7.39 7.93 -11.44
N ARG A 63 -6.49 8.88 -11.20
CA ARG A 63 -5.59 9.41 -12.24
C ARG A 63 -4.63 8.32 -12.76
N LYS A 64 -4.12 7.46 -11.88
CA LYS A 64 -3.30 6.31 -12.23
C LYS A 64 -4.04 5.35 -13.16
N MET A 65 -5.29 5.00 -12.82
CA MET A 65 -6.14 4.14 -13.66
C MET A 65 -6.40 4.77 -15.04
N LYS A 66 -6.74 6.06 -15.08
CA LYS A 66 -6.96 6.79 -16.35
C LYS A 66 -5.70 6.89 -17.23
N LYS A 67 -4.51 6.95 -16.62
CA LYS A 67 -3.22 7.01 -17.34
C LYS A 67 -2.69 5.64 -17.78
N GLY A 68 -3.30 4.54 -17.31
CA GLY A 68 -2.90 3.18 -17.70
C GLY A 68 -1.55 2.72 -17.14
N SER A 69 -1.07 3.32 -16.04
CA SER A 69 0.21 2.93 -15.41
C SER A 69 -0.04 2.03 -14.20
N SER A 70 0.49 0.81 -14.23
CA SER A 70 0.29 -0.21 -13.18
C SER A 70 1.16 0.02 -11.93
N GLU A 71 2.43 0.42 -12.11
CA GLU A 71 3.37 0.65 -11.00
C GLU A 71 4.20 1.92 -11.20
N PRO A 72 3.76 3.04 -10.65
CA PRO A 72 4.56 4.23 -10.65
C PRO A 72 5.76 4.02 -9.72
N ILE A 73 6.96 4.31 -10.24
CA ILE A 73 8.24 4.08 -9.58
C ILE A 73 8.27 4.66 -8.14
N TYR A 74 7.63 5.82 -7.93
CA TYR A 74 7.56 6.44 -6.60
C TYR A 74 6.73 5.65 -5.58
N GLU A 75 5.68 4.94 -5.99
CA GLU A 75 4.84 4.14 -5.08
C GLU A 75 5.67 2.97 -4.51
N LYS A 76 6.47 2.33 -5.37
CA LYS A 76 7.42 1.29 -4.98
C LYS A 76 8.47 1.81 -4.01
N TYR A 77 9.01 3.01 -4.25
CA TYR A 77 9.99 3.61 -3.35
C TYR A 77 9.39 4.02 -2.00
N ILE A 78 8.22 4.64 -1.98
CA ILE A 78 7.55 5.06 -0.75
C ILE A 78 7.20 3.84 0.11
N LEU A 79 6.62 2.80 -0.49
CA LEU A 79 6.28 1.57 0.23
C LEU A 79 7.55 0.87 0.75
N LYS A 80 8.63 0.84 -0.04
CA LYS A 80 9.92 0.29 0.40
C LYS A 80 10.54 1.07 1.55
N MET A 81 10.47 2.42 1.53
CA MET A 81 10.94 3.27 2.63
C MET A 81 10.13 3.07 3.91
N LEU A 82 8.83 2.76 3.78
CA LEU A 82 7.96 2.43 4.92
C LEU A 82 8.12 0.98 5.42
N GLY A 83 9.07 0.21 4.85
CA GLY A 83 9.29 -1.20 5.20
C GLY A 83 8.24 -2.16 4.64
N ILE A 84 7.37 -1.68 3.74
CA ILE A 84 6.26 -2.43 3.14
C ILE A 84 6.74 -2.96 1.79
N GLY A 85 7.45 -4.09 1.81
CA GLY A 85 7.71 -4.86 0.60
C GLY A 85 6.40 -5.36 0.00
N LYS A 86 6.33 -5.46 -1.34
CA LYS A 86 5.21 -6.13 -2.06
C LYS A 86 5.55 -7.59 -2.39
N LEU A 87 6.83 -7.88 -2.52
CA LEU A 87 7.39 -9.21 -2.76
C LEU A 87 8.39 -9.50 -1.63
N LYS A 88 8.46 -10.76 -1.20
CA LYS A 88 9.48 -11.30 -0.30
C LYS A 88 10.82 -11.44 -1.03
#